data_AF-A0A8H3YJ29-F1
#
_entry.id   AF-A0A8H3YJ29-F1
#
_cell.length_a   1.000
_cell.length_b   1.000
_cell.length_c   1.000
_cell.angle_alpha   90.00
_cell.angle_beta   90.00
_cell.angle_gamma   90.00
#
_symmetry.space_group_name_H-M   'P 1'
#
loop_
_entity.id
_entity.type
_entity.pdbx_description
1 polymer ?
#
loop_
_entity_poly.entity_id
_entity_poly.type
_entity_poly.pdbx_seq_one_letter_code
_entity_poly.pdbx_strand_id
1 'polypeptide(L)'
;MPEHGLLSCCIELGESNTRLREYDTKYANKTVETYVAIPSQPTPFGIRLNTTGYIAPGLAVYVFIDGVYQSNRVKRNIKQPTLDDPTTANFQLRLGKKEDLLKDGRVIARGWWFEKLNI
;
A
#
# COMPACT_ATOMS: atom_id res chain seq x y z
N MET A 1 -1.28 -13.57 4.02
CA MET A 1 -1.67 -12.19 3.67
C MET A 1 -2.29 -11.54 4.90
N PRO A 2 -1.77 -10.40 5.36
CA PRO A 2 -2.45 -9.56 6.34
C PRO A 2 -3.81 -9.12 5.80
N GLU A 3 -4.88 -9.53 6.48
CA GLU A 3 -6.27 -9.21 6.11
C GLU A 3 -7.04 -8.63 7.29
N HIS A 4 -7.81 -7.57 7.06
CA HIS A 4 -8.70 -7.02 8.09
C HIS A 4 -10.01 -6.56 7.47
N GLY A 5 -11.11 -7.21 7.87
CA GLY A 5 -12.42 -6.96 7.28
C GLY A 5 -12.41 -7.23 5.77
N LEU A 6 -12.64 -6.18 4.97
CA LEU A 6 -12.67 -6.25 3.51
C LEU A 6 -11.36 -5.80 2.85
N LEU A 7 -10.26 -5.71 3.61
CA LEU A 7 -8.98 -5.21 3.14
C LEU A 7 -7.89 -6.25 3.25
N SER A 8 -7.03 -6.29 2.25
CA SER A 8 -5.80 -7.08 2.28
C SER A 8 -4.61 -6.23 1.84
N CYS A 9 -3.49 -6.35 2.55
CA CYS A 9 -2.31 -5.53 2.30
C CYS A 9 -1.05 -6.40 2.18
N CYS A 10 -0.16 -6.05 1.25
CA CYS A 10 1.14 -6.70 1.12
C CYS A 10 2.22 -5.75 0.60
N ILE A 11 3.47 -6.15 0.80
CA ILE A 11 4.63 -5.49 0.22
C ILE A 11 5.07 -6.29 -1.01
N GLU A 12 5.39 -5.60 -2.09
CA GLU A 12 5.85 -6.17 -3.35
C GLU A 12 7.20 -5.59 -3.73
N LEU A 13 8.08 -6.46 -4.21
CA LEU A 13 9.43 -6.12 -4.64
C LEU A 13 9.51 -5.98 -6.16
N GLY A 14 10.40 -5.08 -6.60
CA GLY A 14 10.87 -5.03 -7.97
C GLY A 14 9.79 -4.66 -8.99
N GLU A 15 10.16 -4.79 -10.26
CA GLU A 15 9.24 -4.64 -11.39
C GLU A 15 8.33 -5.87 -11.55
N SER A 16 8.79 -7.04 -11.11
CA SER A 16 8.03 -8.29 -11.12
C SER A 16 6.89 -8.31 -10.10
N ASN A 17 6.83 -7.32 -9.20
CA ASN A 17 5.82 -7.22 -8.14
C ASN A 17 5.80 -8.48 -7.27
N THR A 18 6.98 -9.03 -6.98
CA THR A 18 7.11 -10.25 -6.18
C THR A 18 6.69 -9.95 -4.76
N ARG A 19 5.62 -10.60 -4.31
CA ARG A 19 5.11 -10.42 -2.96
C ARG A 19 6.11 -10.91 -1.91
N LEU A 20 6.37 -10.07 -0.90
CA LEU A 20 7.12 -10.48 0.28
C LEU A 20 6.31 -11.44 1.14
N ARG A 21 7.01 -12.46 1.65
CA ARG A 21 6.44 -13.36 2.65
C ARG A 21 6.31 -12.62 3.98
N GLU A 22 5.12 -12.74 4.57
CA GLU A 22 4.79 -12.21 5.88
C GLU A 22 5.04 -13.25 6.99
N TYR A 23 5.51 -12.80 8.16
CA TYR A 23 5.90 -13.61 9.31
C TYR A 23 5.28 -13.05 10.60
N ASP A 24 5.03 -13.94 11.59
CA ASP A 24 4.47 -13.60 12.91
C ASP A 24 3.30 -12.59 12.85
N THR A 25 2.29 -12.90 12.02
CA THR A 25 1.16 -11.99 11.82
C THR A 25 0.20 -12.04 13.01
N LYS A 26 -0.04 -10.89 13.64
CA LYS A 26 -0.92 -10.73 14.79
C LYS A 26 -2.12 -9.86 14.43
N TYR A 27 -3.29 -10.27 14.88
CA TYR A 27 -4.54 -9.58 14.66
C TYR A 27 -5.03 -8.97 15.97
N ALA A 28 -5.35 -7.68 15.92
CA ALA A 28 -5.93 -6.94 17.04
C ALA A 28 -7.15 -6.14 16.56
N ASN A 29 -7.76 -5.39 17.48
CA ASN A 29 -8.94 -4.58 17.15
C ASN A 29 -8.57 -3.51 16.12
N LYS A 30 -9.02 -3.71 14.87
CA LYS A 30 -8.74 -2.84 13.70
C LYS A 30 -7.27 -2.70 13.33
N THR A 31 -6.43 -3.65 13.72
CA THR A 31 -4.99 -3.61 13.41
C THR A 31 -4.49 -4.99 13.03
N VAL A 32 -3.58 -5.04 12.05
CA VAL A 32 -2.81 -6.23 11.70
C VAL A 32 -1.35 -5.83 11.75
N GLU A 33 -0.58 -6.55 12.55
CA GLU A 33 0.86 -6.42 12.64
C GLU A 33 1.51 -7.64 11.98
N THR A 34 2.58 -7.42 11.24
CA THR A 34 3.32 -8.49 10.57
C THR A 34 4.75 -8.08 10.31
N TYR A 35 5.64 -9.05 10.13
CA TYR A 35 7.04 -8.83 9.80
C TYR A 35 7.34 -9.34 8.39
N VAL A 36 8.26 -8.67 7.70
CA VAL A 36 8.80 -9.11 6.42
C VAL A 36 10.31 -9.21 6.51
N ALA A 37 10.89 -10.17 5.79
CA ALA A 37 12.35 -10.25 5.67
C ALA A 37 12.85 -9.13 4.77
N ILE A 38 13.91 -8.43 5.22
CA ILE A 38 14.55 -7.37 4.43
C ILE A 38 15.35 -8.05 3.29
N PRO A 39 15.20 -7.61 2.03
CA PRO A 39 16.01 -8.10 0.92
C PRO A 39 17.51 -7.87 1.17
N SER A 40 18.35 -8.81 0.75
CA SER A 40 19.82 -8.72 0.95
C SER A 40 20.49 -7.65 0.07
N GLN A 41 19.84 -7.25 -1.02
CA GLN A 41 20.31 -6.24 -1.96
C GLN A 41 19.36 -5.04 -1.98
N PRO A 42 19.86 -3.83 -2.31
CA PRO A 42 18.99 -2.68 -2.52
C PRO A 42 17.90 -2.99 -3.54
N THR A 43 16.63 -2.90 -3.12
CA THR A 43 15.50 -3.38 -3.93
C THR A 43 14.34 -2.37 -3.86
N PRO A 44 13.77 -1.92 -5.00
CA PRO A 44 12.60 -1.08 -4.97
C PRO A 44 11.40 -1.87 -4.47
N PHE A 45 10.51 -1.22 -3.73
CA PHE A 45 9.30 -1.86 -3.24
C PHE A 45 8.06 -0.96 -3.34
N GLY A 46 6.90 -1.60 -3.27
CA GLY A 46 5.62 -0.94 -3.14
C GLY A 46 4.71 -1.67 -2.15
N ILE A 47 3.66 -0.97 -1.74
CA ILE A 47 2.57 -1.52 -0.93
C ILE A 47 1.37 -1.70 -1.85
N ARG A 48 0.80 -2.90 -1.87
CA ARG A 48 -0.43 -3.21 -2.56
C ARG A 48 -1.54 -3.43 -1.54
N LEU A 49 -2.62 -2.66 -1.70
CA LEU A 49 -3.85 -2.81 -0.94
C LEU A 49 -4.94 -3.31 -1.90
N ASN A 50 -5.64 -4.38 -1.54
CA ASN A 50 -6.80 -4.87 -2.27
C ASN A 50 -8.03 -4.80 -1.37
N THR A 51 -9.18 -4.54 -1.97
CA THR A 51 -10.47 -4.75 -1.32
C THR A 51 -11.06 -6.10 -1.77
N THR A 52 -11.63 -6.85 -0.82
CA THR A 52 -12.31 -8.13 -1.06
C THR A 52 -13.84 -7.99 -1.07
N GLY A 53 -14.34 -6.79 -0.79
CA GLY A 53 -15.73 -6.40 -0.95
C GLY A 53 -15.89 -4.89 -1.04
N TYR A 54 -17.14 -4.45 -1.19
CA TYR A 54 -17.46 -3.03 -1.34
C TYR A 54 -17.07 -2.22 -0.09
N ILE A 55 -16.33 -1.14 -0.34
CA ILE A 55 -16.03 -0.12 0.66
C ILE A 55 -16.82 1.13 0.28
N ALA A 56 -17.54 1.71 1.25
CA ALA A 56 -18.29 2.94 1.11
C ALA A 56 -17.41 4.06 0.46
N PRO A 57 -17.99 5.09 -0.16
CA PRO A 57 -17.42 5.85 -1.30
C PRO A 57 -16.02 6.48 -1.17
N GLY A 58 -15.39 6.45 0.00
CA GLY A 58 -14.04 6.91 0.23
C GLY A 58 -13.19 5.87 0.95
N LEU A 59 -12.02 5.59 0.38
CA LEU A 59 -10.92 4.94 1.07
C LEU A 59 -9.70 5.86 1.04
N ALA A 60 -9.15 6.15 2.21
CA ALA A 60 -7.91 6.90 2.35
C ALA A 60 -6.83 5.97 2.90
N VAL A 61 -5.66 5.98 2.25
CA VAL A 61 -4.50 5.17 2.64
C VAL A 61 -3.36 6.13 2.98
N TYR A 62 -2.81 5.98 4.18
CA TYR A 62 -1.67 6.74 4.65
C TYR A 62 -0.50 5.79 4.88
N VAL A 63 0.68 6.15 4.39
CA VAL A 63 1.90 5.35 4.58
C VAL A 63 2.91 6.17 5.37
N PHE A 64 3.41 5.55 6.44
CA PHE A 64 4.50 6.03 7.26
C PHE A 64 5.64 5.01 7.17
N ILE A 65 6.86 5.48 6.92
CA ILE A 65 8.09 4.67 6.91
C ILE A 65 9.04 5.34 7.90
N ASP A 66 9.56 4.58 8.86
CA ASP A 66 10.42 5.08 9.95
C ASP A 66 9.81 6.26 10.73
N GLY A 67 8.48 6.24 10.92
CA GLY A 67 7.72 7.31 11.56
C GLY A 67 7.50 8.56 10.69
N VAL A 68 8.08 8.61 9.49
CA VAL A 68 7.95 9.75 8.56
C VAL A 68 6.81 9.51 7.58
N TYR A 69 5.95 10.52 7.39
CA TYR A 69 4.88 10.48 6.39
C TYR A 69 5.44 10.44 4.96
N GLN A 70 4.91 9.51 4.16
CA GLN A 70 5.40 9.24 2.80
C GLN A 70 4.36 9.52 1.71
N SER A 71 3.12 9.08 1.91
CA SER A 71 2.10 9.19 0.87
C SER A 71 0.69 9.13 1.44
N ASN A 72 -0.24 9.82 0.79
CA ASN A 72 -1.67 9.69 0.94
C ASN A 72 -2.27 9.36 -0.44
N ARG A 73 -3.05 8.29 -0.49
CA ARG A 73 -3.91 7.99 -1.64
C ARG A 73 -5.35 7.94 -1.18
N VAL A 74 -6.17 8.81 -1.75
CA VAL A 74 -7.61 8.78 -1.58
C VAL A 74 -8.23 8.21 -2.84
N LYS A 75 -8.84 7.03 -2.74
CA LYS A 75 -9.73 6.53 -3.79
C LYS A 75 -11.10 7.15 -3.56
N ARG A 76 -11.42 8.14 -4.40
CA ARG A 76 -12.76 8.75 -4.49
C ARG A 76 -13.56 8.04 -5.57
N ASN A 77 -14.88 8.19 -5.52
CA ASN A 77 -15.82 7.63 -6.49
C ASN A 77 -15.82 6.09 -6.53
N ILE A 78 -15.70 5.44 -5.36
CA ILE A 78 -15.94 3.99 -5.26
C ILE A 78 -17.42 3.77 -5.54
N LYS A 79 -17.74 3.15 -6.68
CA LYS A 79 -19.13 2.90 -7.09
C LYS A 79 -19.70 1.77 -6.26
N GLN A 80 -20.95 1.93 -5.83
CA GLN A 80 -21.69 0.83 -5.24
C GLN A 80 -21.91 -0.25 -6.31
N PRO A 81 -21.59 -1.52 -6.02
CA PRO A 81 -21.86 -2.60 -6.94
C PRO A 81 -23.37 -2.75 -7.17
N THR A 82 -23.74 -2.96 -8.43
CA THR A 82 -25.10 -3.32 -8.84
C THR A 82 -25.11 -4.79 -9.25
N LEU A 83 -26.30 -5.37 -9.44
CA LEU A 83 -26.43 -6.73 -10.00
C LEU A 83 -25.77 -6.83 -11.38
N ASP A 84 -25.81 -5.74 -12.16
CA ASP A 84 -25.25 -5.67 -13.52
C ASP A 84 -23.74 -5.43 -13.55
N ASP A 85 -23.17 -4.83 -12.50
CA ASP A 85 -21.73 -4.58 -12.38
C ASP A 85 -21.21 -4.86 -10.95
N PRO A 86 -21.05 -6.15 -10.60
CA PRO A 86 -20.53 -6.54 -9.29
C PRO A 86 -19.02 -6.25 -9.15
N THR A 87 -18.31 -5.98 -10.25
CA THR A 87 -16.84 -5.85 -10.25
C THR A 87 -16.36 -4.60 -9.51
N THR A 88 -17.22 -3.58 -9.43
CA THR A 88 -16.95 -2.34 -8.69
C THR A 88 -16.85 -2.53 -7.17
N ALA A 89 -17.24 -3.70 -6.66
CA ALA A 89 -17.05 -4.05 -5.25
C ALA A 89 -15.56 -4.11 -4.88
N ASN A 90 -14.69 -4.53 -5.80
CA ASN A 90 -13.29 -4.80 -5.53
C ASN A 90 -12.37 -3.86 -6.30
N PHE A 91 -11.35 -3.32 -5.64
CA PHE A 91 -10.31 -2.55 -6.31
C PHE A 91 -8.95 -2.73 -5.65
N GLN A 92 -7.92 -2.34 -6.39
CA GLN A 92 -6.54 -2.39 -5.97
C GLN A 92 -5.94 -1.00 -5.98
N LEU A 93 -5.14 -0.71 -4.95
CA LEU A 93 -4.29 0.46 -4.87
C LEU A 93 -2.84 0.00 -4.74
N ARG A 94 -1.95 0.62 -5.51
CA ARG A 94 -0.52 0.43 -5.37
C ARG A 94 0.14 1.75 -4.98
N LEU A 95 0.92 1.70 -3.91
CA LEU A 95 1.75 2.80 -3.43
C LEU A 95 3.21 2.36 -3.52
N GLY A 96 4.12 3.30 -3.75
CA GLY A 96 5.54 2.96 -3.91
C GLY A 96 6.42 4.17 -4.14
N LYS A 97 5.88 5.38 -3.94
CA LYS A 97 6.58 6.63 -4.21
C LYS A 97 6.08 7.75 -3.32
N LYS A 98 7.00 8.60 -2.88
CA LYS A 98 6.72 9.89 -2.24
C LYS A 98 6.69 10.97 -3.30
N GLU A 99 5.66 11.80 -3.27
CA GLU A 99 5.50 12.95 -4.16
C GLU A 99 5.83 14.22 -3.38
N ASP A 100 6.88 14.95 -3.81
CA ASP A 100 7.29 16.22 -3.22
C ASP A 100 6.99 17.36 -4.20
N LEU A 101 6.36 18.43 -3.71
CA LEU A 101 6.14 19.67 -4.48
C LEU A 101 7.41 20.54 -4.39
N LEU A 102 7.99 20.83 -5.55
CA LEU A 102 9.13 21.73 -5.68
C LEU A 102 8.68 23.20 -5.60
N LYS A 103 9.61 24.09 -5.28
CA LYS A 103 9.35 25.54 -5.13
C LYS A 103 8.80 26.21 -6.40
N ASP A 104 9.08 25.62 -7.55
CA ASP A 104 8.63 26.08 -8.87
C ASP A 104 7.29 25.45 -9.32
N GLY A 105 6.62 24.72 -8.42
CA GLY A 105 5.32 24.09 -8.70
C GLY A 105 5.41 22.73 -9.40
N ARG A 106 6.61 22.25 -9.75
CA ARG A 106 6.78 20.89 -10.29
C ARG A 106 6.67 19.84 -9.19
N VAL A 107 6.25 18.62 -9.54
CA VAL A 107 6.18 17.49 -8.61
C VAL A 107 7.28 16.48 -8.97
N ILE A 108 8.08 16.09 -7.97
CA ILE A 108 9.04 14.99 -8.11
C ILE A 108 8.50 13.76 -7.36
N ALA A 109 8.57 12.60 -8.00
CA ALA A 109 8.19 11.34 -7.39
C ALA A 109 9.44 10.49 -7.13
N ARG A 110 9.68 10.15 -5.86
CA ARG A 110 10.79 9.29 -5.45
C ARG A 110 10.26 7.93 -5.04
N GLY A 111 10.72 6.88 -5.71
CA GLY A 111 10.36 5.50 -5.37
C GLY A 111 10.86 5.11 -3.98
N TRP A 112 10.18 4.16 -3.34
CA TRP A 112 10.65 3.56 -2.09
C TRP A 112 11.57 2.37 -2.35
N TRP A 113 12.59 2.25 -1.51
CA TRP A 113 13.62 1.23 -1.62
C TRP A 113 13.93 0.63 -0.25
N PHE A 114 14.11 -0.68 -0.22
CA PHE A 114 14.89 -1.30 0.84
C PHE A 114 16.34 -0.98 0.53
N GLU A 115 16.98 -0.16 1.35
CA GLU A 115 18.38 0.20 1.19
C GLU A 115 19.07 0.12 2.56
N LYS A 116 20.37 -0.19 2.56
CA LYS A 116 21.13 -0.14 3.80
C LYS A 116 21.23 1.30 4.26
N LEU A 117 20.92 1.51 5.54
CA LEU A 117 21.19 2.78 6.19
C LEU A 117 22.71 2.93 6.31
N ASN A 118 23.31 3.76 5.46
CA ASN A 118 24.70 4.16 5.60
C ASN A 118 24.76 5.25 6.68
N ILE A 119 25.06 4.84 7.92
CA ILE A 119 25.36 5.75 9.05
C ILE A 119 26.87 5.89 9.18
#